data_AF-A0A6A0QWF9-F1
#
_entry.id   AF-A0A6A0QWF9-F1
#
_cell.length_a   1.000
_cell.length_b   1.000
_cell.length_c   1.000
_cell.angle_alpha   90.00
_cell.angle_beta   90.00
_cell.angle_gamma   90.00
#
_symmetry.space_group_name_H-M   'P 1'
#
loop_
_entity.id
_entity.type
_entity.pdbx_description
1 polymer ?
#
loop_
_entity_poly.entity_id
_entity_poly.type
_entity_poly.pdbx_seq_one_letter_code
_entity_poly.pdbx_strand_id
1 'polypeptide(L)'
;MAAYHDPRREVEKLRSHLALHDKPIGFLIGAGGSSAVTDMAGDVLIPAVEALTERCKHAVTELGDPFPAVYQALEDEFEDDSPPNVEDILSSVRRKVAAMAVGDRLAGTDRPVLEKIEVTLRRTIAVEAMPSE
;
A
#
# COMPACT_ATOMS: atom_id res chain seq x y z
N MET A 1 -30.01 -2.07 19.46
CA MET A 1 -30.63 -2.90 18.40
C MET A 1 -29.60 -3.03 17.29
N ALA A 2 -28.94 -4.18 17.15
CA ALA A 2 -27.92 -4.36 16.12
C ALA A 2 -28.58 -4.38 14.74
N ALA A 3 -28.22 -3.45 13.88
CA ALA A 3 -28.67 -3.44 12.49
C ALA A 3 -28.10 -4.70 11.81
N TYR A 4 -28.98 -5.67 11.53
CA TYR A 4 -28.61 -6.89 10.85
C TYR A 4 -28.25 -6.53 9.41
N HIS A 5 -26.96 -6.50 9.08
CA HIS A 5 -26.51 -6.28 7.72
C HIS A 5 -26.84 -7.53 6.88
N ASP A 6 -27.88 -7.45 6.04
CA ASP A 6 -28.19 -8.48 5.06
C ASP A 6 -27.36 -8.24 3.79
N PRO A 7 -26.33 -9.05 3.49
CA PRO A 7 -25.49 -8.89 2.32
C PRO A 7 -26.27 -9.03 1.01
N ARG A 8 -27.38 -9.76 0.99
CA ARG A 8 -28.21 -9.94 -0.22
C ARG A 8 -28.81 -8.61 -0.67
N ARG A 9 -29.17 -7.75 0.29
CA ARG A 9 -29.75 -6.43 0.01
C ARG A 9 -28.73 -5.51 -0.66
N GLU A 10 -27.47 -5.57 -0.26
CA GLU A 10 -26.41 -4.76 -0.89
C GLU A 10 -26.07 -5.26 -2.30
N VAL A 11 -26.08 -6.58 -2.51
CA VAL A 11 -25.92 -7.17 -3.86
C VAL A 11 -27.07 -6.77 -4.78
N GLU A 12 -28.32 -6.82 -4.31
CA GLU A 12 -29.48 -6.41 -5.12
C GLU A 12 -29.48 -4.90 -5.42
N LYS A 13 -29.01 -4.06 -4.48
CA LYS A 13 -28.78 -2.63 -4.76
C LYS A 13 -27.74 -2.43 -5.84
N LEU A 14 -26.62 -3.16 -5.79
CA LEU A 14 -25.57 -3.08 -6.81
C LEU A 14 -26.10 -3.53 -8.17
N ARG A 15 -26.85 -4.65 -8.25
CA ARG A 15 -27.49 -5.10 -9.50
C ARG A 15 -28.46 -4.07 -10.05
N SER A 16 -29.27 -3.47 -9.17
CA SER A 16 -30.21 -2.41 -9.56
C SER A 16 -29.48 -1.19 -10.10
N HIS A 17 -28.36 -0.78 -9.48
CA HIS A 17 -27.54 0.33 -9.99
C HIS A 17 -26.86 0.00 -11.33
N LEU A 18 -26.35 -1.21 -11.50
CA LEU A 18 -25.74 -1.67 -12.76
C LEU A 18 -26.76 -1.78 -13.90
N ALA A 19 -28.03 -2.04 -13.58
CA ALA A 19 -29.11 -2.13 -14.57
C ALA A 19 -29.62 -0.75 -15.05
N LEU A 20 -29.33 0.32 -14.30
CA LEU A 20 -29.71 1.69 -14.66
C LEU A 20 -28.72 2.28 -15.67
N HIS A 21 -29.20 2.61 -16.85
CA HIS A 21 -28.38 3.13 -17.96
C HIS A 21 -27.97 4.61 -17.78
N ASP A 22 -28.56 5.30 -16.79
CA ASP A 22 -28.47 6.74 -16.58
C ASP A 22 -27.53 7.13 -15.42
N LYS A 23 -26.89 6.15 -14.77
CA LYS A 23 -25.99 6.40 -13.64
C LYS A 23 -24.57 5.93 -13.96
N PRO A 24 -23.60 6.84 -14.16
CA PRO A 24 -22.21 6.42 -14.28
C PRO A 24 -21.77 5.76 -12.97
N ILE A 25 -21.22 4.56 -13.07
CA ILE A 25 -20.62 3.83 -11.96
C ILE A 25 -19.11 4.03 -12.04
N GLY A 26 -18.54 4.65 -11.02
CA GLY A 26 -17.10 4.73 -10.85
C GLY A 26 -16.60 3.58 -9.99
N PHE A 27 -15.50 2.96 -10.40
CA PHE A 27 -14.73 2.05 -9.56
C PHE A 27 -13.53 2.80 -8.98
N LEU A 28 -13.36 2.74 -7.67
CA LEU A 28 -12.13 3.18 -7.02
C LEU A 28 -11.21 1.96 -6.92
N ILE A 29 -10.17 1.94 -7.74
CA ILE A 29 -9.13 0.92 -7.67
C ILE A 29 -8.03 1.47 -6.76
N GLY A 30 -7.82 0.83 -5.61
CA GLY A 30 -6.75 1.19 -4.70
C GLY A 30 -5.38 0.83 -5.28
N ALA A 31 -4.40 1.71 -5.09
CA ALA A 31 -2.99 1.33 -5.24
C ALA A 31 -2.69 0.20 -4.24
N GLY A 32 -2.17 -0.92 -4.73
CA GLY A 32 -2.05 -2.15 -3.92
C GLY A 32 -3.06 -3.26 -4.27
N GLY A 33 -3.85 -3.09 -5.35
CA GLY A 33 -4.66 -4.19 -5.89
C GLY A 33 -3.82 -5.36 -6.41
N SER A 34 -4.43 -6.55 -6.48
CA SER A 34 -3.81 -7.76 -7.07
C SER A 34 -3.62 -7.69 -8.58
N SER A 35 -4.08 -6.62 -9.23
CA SER A 35 -4.03 -6.45 -10.68
C SER A 35 -3.65 -5.02 -11.01
N ALA A 36 -2.82 -4.88 -12.05
CA ALA A 36 -2.47 -3.59 -12.62
C ALA A 36 -3.63 -3.06 -13.47
N VAL A 37 -3.73 -1.73 -13.56
CA VAL A 37 -4.57 -1.06 -14.55
C VAL A 37 -3.66 -0.62 -15.68
N THR A 38 -4.00 -1.00 -16.91
CA THR A 38 -3.27 -0.59 -18.11
C THR A 38 -4.14 0.25 -19.02
N ASP A 39 -3.53 1.10 -19.84
CA ASP A 39 -4.23 1.78 -20.91
C ASP A 39 -4.45 0.88 -22.14
N MET A 40 -4.95 1.46 -23.23
CA MET A 40 -5.21 0.76 -24.49
C MET A 40 -3.93 0.38 -25.25
N ALA A 41 -2.80 1.03 -24.96
CA ALA A 41 -1.48 0.68 -25.52
C ALA A 41 -0.81 -0.45 -24.72
N GLY A 42 -1.34 -0.76 -23.52
CA GLY A 42 -0.78 -1.73 -22.59
C GLY A 42 0.17 -1.11 -21.57
N ASP A 43 0.31 0.21 -21.54
CA ASP A 43 1.13 0.91 -20.57
C ASP A 43 0.46 0.90 -19.19
N VAL A 44 1.25 0.68 -18.14
CA VAL A 44 0.74 0.55 -16.76
C VAL A 44 0.37 1.93 -16.22
N LEU A 45 -0.92 2.17 -16.02
CA LEU A 45 -1.47 3.37 -15.38
C LEU A 45 -1.44 3.28 -13.86
N ILE A 46 -1.72 2.10 -13.30
CA ILE A 46 -1.64 1.82 -11.86
C ILE A 46 -0.98 0.45 -11.69
N PRO A 47 0.19 0.34 -11.03
CA PRO A 47 0.86 -0.94 -10.85
C PRO A 47 0.12 -1.86 -9.87
N ALA A 48 0.25 -3.17 -10.07
CA ALA A 48 -0.14 -4.17 -9.09
C ALA A 48 0.74 -4.08 -7.82
N VAL A 49 0.26 -4.63 -6.70
CA VAL A 49 0.94 -4.55 -5.40
C VAL A 49 2.39 -5.06 -5.42
N GLU A 50 2.71 -6.10 -6.19
CA GLU A 50 4.06 -6.64 -6.32
C GLU A 50 5.00 -5.62 -6.96
N ALA A 51 4.62 -5.09 -8.13
CA ALA A 51 5.40 -4.06 -8.81
C ALA A 51 5.52 -2.77 -7.97
N LEU A 52 4.47 -2.42 -7.22
CA LEU A 52 4.49 -1.28 -6.31
C LEU A 52 5.45 -1.51 -5.13
N THR A 53 5.53 -2.75 -4.63
CA THR A 53 6.45 -3.15 -3.56
C THR A 53 7.90 -2.98 -4.00
N GLU A 54 8.26 -3.46 -5.18
CA GLU A 54 9.61 -3.30 -5.73
C GLU A 54 10.00 -1.83 -5.92
N ARG A 55 9.09 -1.00 -6.46
CA ARG A 55 9.33 0.44 -6.62
C ARG A 55 9.53 1.15 -5.28
N CYS A 56 8.79 0.75 -4.26
CA CYS A 56 8.93 1.29 -2.92
C CYS A 56 10.27 0.87 -2.27
N LYS A 57 10.65 -0.40 -2.41
CA LYS A 57 11.96 -0.92 -1.97
C LYS A 57 13.10 -0.16 -2.64
N HIS A 58 13.01 0.06 -3.95
CA HIS A 58 13.98 0.85 -4.71
C HIS A 58 14.09 2.28 -4.18
N ALA A 59 12.96 2.98 -4.02
CA ALA A 59 12.93 4.36 -3.53
C ALA A 59 13.52 4.51 -2.11
N VAL A 60 13.31 3.53 -1.22
CA VAL A 60 13.95 3.51 0.10
C VAL A 60 15.46 3.25 -0.01
N THR A 61 15.86 2.37 -0.93
CA THR A 61 17.27 2.03 -1.17
C THR A 61 18.06 3.23 -1.68
N GLU A 62 17.46 4.06 -2.55
CA GLU A 62 18.05 5.29 -3.08
C GLU A 62 18.32 6.38 -2.02
N LEU A 63 17.74 6.27 -0.82
CA LEU A 63 18.05 7.19 0.28
C LEU A 63 19.47 7.00 0.83
N GLY A 64 20.13 5.88 0.53
CA GLY A 64 21.46 5.54 1.04
C GLY A 64 21.45 5.02 2.48
N ASP A 65 22.62 4.90 3.11
CA ASP A 65 22.69 4.38 4.47
C ASP A 65 21.99 5.31 5.49
N PRO A 66 21.27 4.77 6.49
CA PRO A 66 21.13 3.34 6.84
C PRO A 66 19.89 2.67 6.23
N PHE A 67 19.19 3.32 5.29
CA PHE A 67 17.83 2.95 4.88
C PHE A 67 17.70 1.55 4.24
N PRO A 68 18.60 1.09 3.33
CA PRO A 68 18.52 -0.26 2.77
C PRO A 68 18.61 -1.35 3.85
N ALA A 69 19.53 -1.21 4.82
CA ALA A 69 19.72 -2.18 5.88
C ALA A 69 18.52 -2.24 6.84
N VAL A 70 17.93 -1.08 7.15
CA VAL A 70 16.71 -1.02 7.97
C VAL A 70 15.51 -1.61 7.23
N TYR A 71 15.38 -1.35 5.93
CA TYR A 71 14.31 -1.91 5.12
C TYR A 71 14.41 -3.44 5.05
N GLN A 72 15.61 -3.97 4.83
CA GLN A 72 15.86 -5.41 4.89
C GLN A 72 15.49 -5.99 6.26
N ALA A 73 15.90 -5.33 7.35
CA ALA A 73 15.54 -5.77 8.70
C ALA A 73 14.03 -5.74 8.96
N LEU A 74 13.25 -4.89 8.26
CA LEU A 74 11.79 -4.92 8.31
C LEU A 74 11.21 -6.07 7.50
N GLU A 75 11.79 -6.42 6.35
CA GLU A 75 11.39 -7.57 5.54
C GLU A 75 11.64 -8.89 6.30
N ASP A 76 12.79 -9.00 6.97
CA ASP A 76 13.23 -10.19 7.72
C ASP A 76 12.35 -10.49 8.95
N GLU A 77 11.43 -9.60 9.34
CA GLU A 77 10.47 -9.85 10.42
C GLU A 77 9.28 -10.72 9.99
N PHE A 78 9.10 -10.93 8.69
CA PHE A 78 8.00 -11.69 8.11
C PHE A 78 8.44 -13.14 7.81
N GLU A 79 7.47 -14.05 7.74
CA GLU A 79 7.75 -15.46 7.47
C GLU A 79 8.25 -15.67 6.03
N ASP A 80 9.25 -16.55 5.85
CA ASP A 80 9.90 -16.80 4.56
C ASP A 80 8.94 -17.27 3.44
N ASP A 81 7.83 -17.91 3.81
CA ASP A 81 6.87 -18.48 2.85
C ASP A 81 5.97 -17.41 2.18
N SER A 82 5.97 -16.17 2.68
CA SER A 82 5.18 -15.08 2.10
C SER A 82 5.92 -13.75 2.24
N PRO A 83 6.73 -13.35 1.24
CA PRO A 83 7.43 -12.07 1.31
C PRO A 83 6.42 -10.93 1.50
N PRO A 84 6.68 -9.99 2.42
CA PRO A 84 5.74 -8.94 2.74
C PRO A 84 5.57 -7.99 1.55
N ASN A 85 4.34 -7.56 1.31
CA ASN A 85 4.10 -6.50 0.34
C ASN A 85 4.25 -5.12 0.99
N VAL A 86 4.17 -4.07 0.17
CA VAL A 86 4.31 -2.68 0.63
C VAL A 86 3.32 -2.29 1.75
N GLU A 87 2.11 -2.85 1.76
CA GLU A 87 1.12 -2.57 2.80
C GLU A 87 1.51 -3.21 4.14
N ASP A 88 2.05 -4.43 4.09
CA ASP A 88 2.57 -5.14 5.26
C ASP A 88 3.72 -4.35 5.89
N ILE A 89 4.69 -3.92 5.06
CA ILE A 89 5.82 -3.12 5.50
C ILE A 89 5.35 -1.77 6.05
N LEU A 90 4.50 -1.04 5.34
CA LEU A 90 4.00 0.27 5.80
C LEU A 90 3.22 0.15 7.11
N SER A 91 2.43 -0.91 7.27
CA SER A 91 1.72 -1.20 8.51
C SER A 91 2.69 -1.53 9.64
N SER A 92 3.74 -2.30 9.37
CA SER A 92 4.81 -2.61 10.33
C SER A 92 5.54 -1.35 10.80
N VAL A 93 5.96 -0.49 9.87
CA VAL A 93 6.62 0.79 10.16
C VAL A 93 5.74 1.69 11.03
N ARG A 94 4.47 1.88 10.66
CA ARG A 94 3.54 2.72 11.44
C ARG A 94 3.31 2.20 12.85
N ARG A 95 3.15 0.88 13.02
CA ARG A 95 3.03 0.26 14.34
C ARG A 95 4.27 0.52 15.19
N LYS A 96 5.47 0.40 14.61
CA LYS A 96 6.73 0.69 15.30
C LYS A 96 6.84 2.15 15.71
N VAL A 97 6.62 3.08 14.77
CA VAL A 97 6.66 4.53 15.05
C VAL A 97 5.68 4.91 16.16
N ALA A 98 4.47 4.34 16.15
CA ALA A 98 3.47 4.57 17.19
C ALA A 98 3.84 3.99 18.56
N ALA A 99 4.60 2.89 18.59
CA ALA A 99 5.06 2.23 19.81
C ALA A 99 6.33 2.87 20.41
N MET A 100 7.11 3.63 19.64
CA MET A 100 8.39 4.18 20.07
C MET A 100 8.25 5.48 20.88
N ALA A 101 8.83 5.49 22.07
CA ALA A 101 9.17 6.67 22.85
C ALA A 101 10.50 7.30 22.39
N VAL A 102 10.84 8.45 22.97
CA VAL A 102 12.11 9.14 22.70
C VAL A 102 13.27 8.29 23.22
N GLY A 103 14.19 7.90 22.33
CA GLY A 103 15.36 7.09 22.65
C GLY A 103 15.20 5.60 22.40
N ASP A 104 13.99 5.12 22.06
CA ASP A 104 13.77 3.73 21.68
C ASP A 104 14.43 3.38 20.34
N ARG A 105 14.75 2.10 20.17
CA ARG A 105 15.23 1.54 18.90
C ARG A 105 14.43 0.31 18.52
N LEU A 106 13.89 0.28 17.30
CA LEU A 106 13.18 -0.86 16.70
C LEU A 106 13.74 -1.10 15.29
N ALA A 107 13.77 -2.36 14.84
CA ALA A 107 14.43 -2.76 13.58
C ALA A 107 15.87 -2.20 13.46
N GLY A 108 16.62 -2.17 14.58
CA GLY A 108 17.99 -1.67 14.63
C GLY A 108 18.16 -0.14 14.54
N THR A 109 17.07 0.62 14.39
CA THR A 109 17.12 2.05 14.10
C THR A 109 16.30 2.91 15.07
N ASP A 110 16.44 4.23 14.96
CA ASP A 110 15.65 5.20 15.71
C ASP A 110 14.37 5.61 14.97
N ARG A 111 13.51 6.34 15.68
CA ARG A 111 12.22 6.79 15.17
C ARG A 111 12.33 7.68 13.92
N PRO A 112 13.23 8.68 13.83
CA PRO A 112 13.40 9.50 12.63
C PRO A 112 13.67 8.70 11.35
N VAL A 113 14.45 7.63 11.44
CA VAL A 113 14.73 6.77 10.28
C VAL A 113 13.48 6.04 9.81
N LEU A 114 12.70 5.47 10.73
CA LEU A 114 11.42 4.80 10.39
C LEU A 114 10.38 5.79 9.83
N GLU A 115 10.28 6.99 10.39
CA GLU A 115 9.39 8.05 9.87
C GLU A 115 9.80 8.46 8.45
N LYS A 116 11.10 8.53 8.17
CA LYS A 116 11.61 8.83 6.83
C LYS A 116 11.29 7.71 5.82
N ILE A 117 11.38 6.44 6.25
CA ILE A 117 10.92 5.30 5.45
C ILE A 117 9.43 5.44 5.17
N GLU A 118 8.58 5.67 6.19
CA GLU A 118 7.13 5.84 6.01
C GLU A 118 6.81 6.93 4.99
N VAL A 119 7.42 8.11 5.13
CA VAL A 119 7.22 9.24 4.23
C VAL A 119 7.62 8.88 2.80
N THR A 120 8.73 8.16 2.63
CA THR A 120 9.23 7.76 1.31
C THR A 120 8.27 6.76 0.66
N LEU A 121 7.86 5.72 1.38
CA LEU A 121 6.87 4.74 0.91
C LEU A 121 5.57 5.43 0.47
N ARG A 122 4.99 6.28 1.33
CA ARG A 122 3.75 6.99 1.02
C ARG A 122 3.89 7.91 -0.19
N ARG A 123 5.02 8.58 -0.34
CA ARG A 123 5.30 9.44 -1.50
C ARG A 123 5.38 8.61 -2.78
N THR A 124 6.11 7.50 -2.77
CA THR A 124 6.23 6.61 -3.93
C THR A 124 4.86 6.05 -4.33
N ILE A 125 4.07 5.55 -3.37
CA ILE A 125 2.71 5.08 -3.62
C ILE A 125 1.84 6.17 -4.25
N ALA A 126 1.90 7.40 -3.71
CA ALA A 126 1.12 8.51 -4.24
C ALA A 126 1.50 8.87 -5.68
N VAL A 127 2.80 8.87 -6.01
CA VAL A 127 3.28 9.12 -7.38
C VAL A 127 2.81 8.03 -8.34
N GLU A 128 2.93 6.76 -7.95
CA GLU A 128 2.52 5.61 -8.76
C GLU A 128 1.01 5.47 -8.93
N ALA A 129 0.23 6.00 -7.99
CA ALA A 129 -1.23 6.00 -8.02
C ALA A 129 -1.83 7.20 -8.76
N MET A 130 -1.00 8.18 -9.13
CA MET A 130 -1.40 9.34 -9.91
C MET A 130 -0.92 9.15 -11.36
N PRO A 131 -1.75 8.58 -12.25
CA PRO A 131 -1.41 8.53 -13.67
C PRO A 131 -1.15 9.96 -14.17
N SER A 132 -0.05 10.16 -14.89
CA SER A 132 0.20 11.43 -15.57
C SER A 132 -0.91 11.68 -16.59
N GLU A 133 -1.59 12.83 -16.48
CA GLU A 133 -2.57 13.30 -17.48
C GLU A 133 -1.98 13.35 -18.90
#